data_AF-A0ABD6C2W5-F1
#
_entry.id   AF-A0ABD6C2W5-F1
#
_cell.length_a   1.000
_cell.length_b   1.000
_cell.length_c   1.000
_cell.angle_alpha   90.00
_cell.angle_beta   90.00
_cell.angle_gamma   90.00
#
_symmetry.space_group_name_H-M   'P 1'
#
loop_
_entity.id
_entity.type
_entity.pdbx_description
1 polymer ?
#
loop_
_entity_poly.entity_id
_entity_poly.type
_entity_poly.pdbx_seq_one_letter_code
_entity_poly.pdbx_strand_id
1 'polypeptide(L)' 'MKNINIEVDEEQYESLKETKKRHGLMWRGMLLHAQRELDSGMDTE' A
#
# COMPACT_ATOMS: atom_id res chain seq x y z
N MET A 1 -14.63 12.93 -8.90
CA MET A 1 -13.99 11.86 -8.10
C MET A 1 -12.50 11.88 -8.39
N LYS A 2 -11.63 11.64 -7.40
CA LYS A 2 -10.17 11.57 -7.62
C LYS A 2 -9.75 10.11 -7.68
N ASN A 3 -8.92 9.75 -8.65
CA ASN A 3 -8.41 8.39 -8.85
C ASN A 3 -6.88 8.41 -8.79
N ILE A 4 -6.31 7.32 -8.27
CA ILE A 4 -4.87 7.08 -8.27
C ILE A 4 -4.63 5.91 -9.23
N ASN A 5 -3.78 6.13 -10.23
CA ASN A 5 -3.26 5.08 -11.09
C ASN A 5 -1.80 4.84 -10.70
N ILE A 6 -1.43 3.59 -10.50
CA ILE A 6 -0.08 3.18 -10.13
C ILE A 6 0.35 2.14 -11.15
N GLU A 7 1.36 2.49 -11.95
CA GLU A 7 2.05 1.56 -12.84
C GLU A 7 3.24 0.97 -12.10
N VAL A 8 3.36 -0.35 -12.15
CA VAL A 8 4.44 -1.13 -11.53
C VAL A 8 4.83 -2.24 -12.50
N ASP A 9 6.06 -2.72 -12.40
CA ASP A 9 6.48 -3.92 -13.12
C ASP A 9 5.83 -5.19 -12.55
N GLU A 10 6.00 -6.31 -13.26
CA GLU A 10 5.35 -7.58 -12.90
C GLU A 10 5.86 -8.16 -11.57
N GLU A 11 7.14 -8.00 -11.26
CA GLU A 11 7.73 -8.47 -10.00
C GLU A 11 7.14 -7.69 -8.81
N GLN A 12 7.07 -6.37 -8.95
CA GLN A 12 6.43 -5.51 -7.96
C GLN A 12 4.94 -5.85 -7.82
N TYR A 13 4.23 -6.06 -8.92
CA TYR A 13 2.81 -6.41 -8.89
C TYR A 13 2.55 -7.69 -8.11
N GLU A 14 3.29 -8.76 -8.40
CA GLU A 14 3.11 -10.05 -7.72
C GLU A 14 3.51 -9.96 -6.24
N SER A 15 4.60 -9.28 -5.91
CA SER A 15 5.02 -9.03 -4.51
C SER A 15 3.94 -8.28 -3.71
N LEU A 16 3.38 -7.21 -4.28
CA LEU A 16 2.30 -6.44 -3.68
C LEU A 16 1.02 -7.28 -3.52
N LYS A 17 0.73 -8.15 -4.50
CA LYS A 17 -0.44 -9.04 -4.50
C LYS A 17 -0.34 -10.12 -3.43
N GLU A 18 0.84 -10.70 -3.24
CA GLU A 18 1.11 -11.66 -2.16
C GLU A 18 0.96 -11.01 -0.80
N THR A 19 1.53 -9.83 -0.59
CA THR A 19 1.40 -9.06 0.65
C THR A 19 -0.05 -8.75 0.95
N LYS A 20 -0.79 -8.23 -0.03
CA LYS A 20 -2.24 -7.98 0.07
C LYS A 20 -3.00 -9.23 0.51
N LYS A 21 -2.73 -10.38 -0.11
CA LYS A 21 -3.38 -11.66 0.20
C LYS A 21 -3.06 -12.13 1.61
N ARG A 22 -1.78 -12.08 2.00
CA ARG A 22 -1.27 -12.50 3.32
C ARG A 22 -1.96 -11.76 4.46
N HIS A 23 -2.22 -10.47 4.29
CA HIS A 23 -2.83 -9.62 5.31
C HIS A 23 -4.34 -9.43 5.15
N GLY A 24 -4.98 -10.11 4.18
CA GLY A 24 -6.43 -10.00 3.94
C GLY A 24 -6.89 -8.61 3.50
N LEU A 25 -6.02 -7.85 2.83
CA LEU A 25 -6.28 -6.46 2.46
C LEU A 25 -6.86 -6.32 1.05
N MET A 26 -7.41 -5.14 0.77
CA MET A 26 -7.59 -4.64 -0.59
C MET A 26 -6.45 -3.69 -0.95
N TRP A 27 -6.23 -3.41 -2.24
CA TRP A 27 -5.20 -2.45 -2.68
C TRP A 27 -5.32 -1.08 -2.00
N ARG A 28 -6.54 -0.53 -1.94
CA ARG A 28 -6.82 0.70 -1.20
C ARG A 28 -6.49 0.58 0.29
N GLY A 29 -6.80 -0.55 0.90
CA GLY A 29 -6.51 -0.79 2.32
C GLY A 29 -5.01 -0.83 2.59
N MET A 30 -4.23 -1.44 1.69
CA MET A 30 -2.78 -1.48 1.76
C MET A 30 -2.17 -0.07 1.63
N LEU A 31 -2.65 0.74 0.68
CA LEU A 31 -2.19 2.13 0.51
C LEU A 31 -2.50 3.01 1.74
N LEU A 32 -3.71 2.90 2.30
CA LEU A 32 -4.10 3.65 3.50
C LEU A 32 -3.38 3.14 4.77
N HIS A 33 -3.00 1.87 4.81
CA HIS A 33 -2.16 1.34 5.88
C HIS A 33 -0.75 1.93 5.80
N ALA A 34 -0.11 1.86 4.62
CA ALA A 34 1.20 2.45 4.40
C ALA A 34 1.24 3.95 4.71
N GLN A 35 0.21 4.72 4.30
CA GLN A 35 0.10 6.14 4.65
C GLN A 35 0.12 6.35 6.16
N ARG A 36 -0.69 5.61 6.92
CA ARG A 36 -0.74 5.73 8.38
C ARG A 36 0.58 5.38 9.06
N GLU A 37 1.27 4.35 8.58
CA GLU A 37 2.59 3.98 9.13
C GLU A 37 3.62 5.08 8.86
N LEU A 38 3.60 5.69 7.67
CA LEU A 38 4.48 6.82 7.34
C LEU A 38 4.18 8.04 8.22
N ASP A 39 2.90 8.37 8.41
CA ASP A 39 2.47 9.50 9.24
C ASP A 39 2.79 9.25 10.73
N SER A 40 2.66 8.01 11.22
CA SER A 40 2.95 7.64 12.61
C SER A 40 4.44 7.68 12.95
N GLY A 41 5.31 7.54 11.94
CA GLY A 41 6.75 7.70 12.08
C GLY A 41 7.22 9.16 12.17
N MET A 42 6.34 10.13 11.94
CA MET A 42 6.66 11.57 11.99
C MET A 42 6.47 12.19 13.39
N ASP A 43 5.90 11.45 14.35
CA ASP A 43 5.64 11.94 15.72
C ASP A 43 6.86 11.83 16.67
N THR A 44 8.04 11.48 16.15
CA THR A 44 9.31 11.39 16.91
C THR A 44 10.42 12.19 16.25
N GLU A 45 10.26 13.52 16.12
CA GLU A 45 11.38 14.49 15.96
C GLU A 45 11.10 15.79 16.73
#